data_AF-A0A6A8QM20-F1
#
_entry.id   AF-A0A6A8QM20-F1
#
_cell.length_a   1.000
_cell.length_b   1.000
_cell.length_c   1.000
_cell.angle_alpha   90.00
_cell.angle_beta   90.00
_cell.angle_gamma   90.00
#
_symmetry.space_group_name_H-M   'P 1'
#
loop_
_entity.id
_entity.type
_entity.pdbx_description
1 polymer ?
#
loop_
_entity_poly.entity_id
_entity_poly.type
_entity_poly.pdbx_seq_one_letter_code
_entity_poly.pdbx_strand_id
1 'polypeptide(L)'
;MPEVMEDIKKSLLTGVSYFVPFIASGGVLLALATAFQPFMAAGADVSASPVLRLICDIGRASFSLMLPVLAGYIAYARAGRPALVAGMVGGQISGTVGAGFLGALVAGLLAGWIVDGLKRVPLPAAVRPVAAILIIPVVSTLIVGALMECVIGAPVATLLGLMGDGLANTSPSDAVILGTVLGAMIAFDMGGPINKTAFFLGSALLGQGNPHAMGAVAAAICVPPLGLGLATKLSRTTWSGKEREAGSAALAMGLIGITEGAIPFAAADPFRVVPTVCFGSAVAGAICMLTGVGDHAPHGGPIVLPVIDRPGMYLLAISTGAVLTALTINLLRRRPPPPSVSAP
;
A
#
# COMPACT_ATOMS: atom_id res chain seq x y z
N MET A 1 -27.39 -3.63 -9.65
CA MET A 1 -26.63 -3.02 -8.52
C MET A 1 -25.49 -3.88 -8.02
N PRO A 2 -25.66 -5.19 -7.70
CA PRO A 2 -24.53 -6.02 -7.25
C PRO A 2 -23.41 -6.15 -8.30
N GLU A 3 -23.75 -6.33 -9.58
CA GLU A 3 -22.76 -6.47 -10.67
C GLU A 3 -21.87 -5.22 -10.84
N VAL A 4 -22.45 -4.01 -10.80
CA VAL A 4 -21.68 -2.76 -10.92
C VAL A 4 -20.71 -2.58 -9.76
N MET A 5 -21.12 -2.97 -8.55
CA MET A 5 -20.27 -2.91 -7.37
C MET A 5 -19.11 -3.91 -7.47
N GLU A 6 -19.38 -5.13 -7.93
CA GLU A 6 -18.34 -6.14 -8.18
C GLU A 6 -17.34 -5.68 -9.25
N ASP A 7 -17.83 -5.07 -10.34
CA ASP A 7 -16.98 -4.52 -11.40
C ASP A 7 -16.06 -3.40 -10.88
N ILE A 8 -16.60 -2.47 -10.08
CA ILE A 8 -15.79 -1.40 -9.47
C ILE A 8 -14.74 -2.02 -8.56
N LYS A 9 -15.12 -2.93 -7.66
CA LYS A 9 -14.20 -3.60 -6.74
C LYS A 9 -13.10 -4.33 -7.50
N LYS A 10 -13.44 -5.11 -8.53
CA LYS A 10 -12.49 -5.84 -9.38
C LYS A 10 -11.55 -4.88 -10.09
N SER A 11 -12.07 -3.77 -10.61
CA SER A 11 -11.27 -2.77 -11.32
C SER A 11 -10.25 -2.11 -10.41
N LEU A 12 -10.68 -1.69 -9.21
CA LEU A 12 -9.81 -1.13 -8.17
C LEU A 12 -8.72 -2.13 -7.77
N LEU A 13 -9.10 -3.37 -7.43
CA LEU A 13 -8.13 -4.39 -7.03
C LEU A 13 -7.13 -4.72 -8.14
N THR A 14 -7.56 -4.71 -9.40
CA THR A 14 -6.66 -4.92 -10.54
C THR A 14 -5.62 -3.80 -10.64
N GLY A 15 -6.06 -2.53 -10.61
CA GLY A 15 -5.15 -1.39 -10.62
C GLY A 15 -4.11 -1.45 -9.51
N VAL A 16 -4.55 -1.76 -8.29
CA VAL A 16 -3.68 -1.91 -7.13
C VAL A 16 -2.62 -2.99 -7.33
N SER A 17 -3.01 -4.17 -7.83
CA SER A 17 -2.07 -5.27 -8.02
C SER A 17 -0.96 -4.93 -9.02
N TYR A 18 -1.24 -4.13 -10.06
CA TYR A 18 -0.24 -3.64 -11.00
C TYR A 18 0.56 -2.45 -10.47
N PHE A 19 0.00 -1.69 -9.52
CA PHE A 19 0.64 -0.54 -8.86
C PHE A 19 1.71 -0.95 -7.84
N VAL A 20 1.46 -1.99 -7.03
CA VAL A 20 2.37 -2.43 -5.94
C VAL A 20 3.82 -2.69 -6.38
N PRO A 21 4.09 -3.39 -7.51
CA PRO A 21 5.47 -3.62 -7.94
C PRO A 21 6.27 -2.35 -8.26
N PHE A 22 5.62 -1.29 -8.76
CA PHE A 22 6.28 -0.02 -9.06
C PHE A 22 6.70 0.69 -7.78
N ILE A 23 5.84 0.65 -6.77
CA ILE A 23 6.19 1.17 -5.44
C ILE A 23 7.31 0.38 -4.80
N ALA A 24 7.23 -0.95 -4.79
CA ALA A 24 8.25 -1.79 -4.19
C ALA A 24 9.61 -1.53 -4.87
N SER A 25 9.63 -1.45 -6.20
CA SER A 25 10.84 -1.10 -6.96
C SER A 25 11.33 0.31 -6.63
N GLY A 26 10.47 1.32 -6.70
CA GLY A 26 10.85 2.72 -6.43
C GLY A 26 11.34 2.93 -5.00
N GLY A 27 10.62 2.39 -4.01
CA GLY A 27 10.90 2.54 -2.59
C GLY A 27 12.20 1.88 -2.17
N VAL A 28 12.43 0.65 -2.64
CA VAL A 28 13.69 -0.07 -2.34
C VAL A 28 14.89 0.60 -2.97
N LEU A 29 14.77 1.08 -4.22
CA LEU A 29 15.86 1.80 -4.88
C LEU A 29 16.15 3.15 -4.21
N LEU A 30 15.11 3.91 -3.84
CA LEU A 30 15.30 5.14 -3.08
C LEU A 30 15.96 4.84 -1.72
N ALA A 31 15.46 3.86 -0.98
CA ALA A 31 16.03 3.47 0.31
C ALA A 31 17.51 3.06 0.18
N LEU A 32 17.86 2.30 -0.86
CA LEU A 32 19.25 1.91 -1.12
C LEU A 32 20.14 3.12 -1.45
N ALA A 33 19.63 4.06 -2.26
CA ALA A 33 20.36 5.27 -2.61
C ALA A 33 20.61 6.18 -1.39
N THR A 34 19.66 6.23 -0.46
CA THR A 34 19.72 7.09 0.74
C THR A 34 20.39 6.43 1.94
N ALA A 35 20.46 5.10 2.01
CA ALA A 35 21.01 4.35 3.16
C ALA A 35 22.45 4.72 3.54
N PHE A 36 23.23 5.21 2.57
CA PHE A 36 24.66 5.49 2.74
C PHE A 36 24.99 6.98 2.83
N GLN A 37 23.99 7.86 2.99
CA GLN A 37 24.20 9.32 3.06
C GLN A 37 23.44 9.96 4.23
N PRO A 38 23.92 11.10 4.77
CA PRO A 38 23.19 11.87 5.77
C PRO A 38 21.86 12.37 5.19
N PHE A 39 20.77 12.20 5.94
CA PHE A 39 19.47 12.77 5.59
C PHE A 39 19.49 14.28 5.86
N MET A 40 19.37 15.11 4.82
CA MET A 40 19.17 16.56 4.98
C MET A 40 17.67 16.87 5.03
N ALA A 41 17.30 18.09 5.42
CA ALA A 41 15.90 18.54 5.47
C ALA A 41 15.17 18.48 4.12
N ALA A 42 15.91 18.36 3.00
CA ALA A 42 15.39 18.20 1.64
C ALA A 42 15.49 16.75 1.09
N GLY A 43 15.90 15.79 1.92
CA GLY A 43 16.19 14.40 1.54
C GLY A 43 17.68 14.06 1.58
N ALA A 44 18.05 12.83 1.20
CA ALA A 44 19.45 12.41 1.19
C ALA A 44 20.25 13.12 0.09
N ASP A 45 21.40 13.69 0.47
CA ASP A 45 22.32 14.30 -0.49
C ASP A 45 23.09 13.20 -1.26
N VAL A 46 22.53 12.78 -2.40
CA VAL A 46 23.17 11.82 -3.30
C VAL A 46 24.20 12.46 -4.25
N SER A 47 24.46 13.77 -4.12
CA SER A 47 25.32 14.54 -5.04
C SER A 47 26.78 14.08 -5.02
N ALA A 48 27.22 13.48 -3.91
CA ALA A 48 28.59 13.01 -3.73
C ALA A 48 28.92 11.70 -4.47
N SER A 49 27.92 10.94 -4.96
CA SER A 49 28.14 9.65 -5.64
C SER A 49 27.30 9.52 -6.91
N PRO A 50 27.94 9.46 -8.10
CA PRO A 50 27.25 9.23 -9.38
C PRO A 50 26.40 7.95 -9.40
N VAL A 51 26.85 6.90 -8.70
CA VAL A 51 26.12 5.62 -8.63
C VAL A 51 24.86 5.74 -7.78
N LEU A 52 24.94 6.39 -6.61
CA LEU A 52 23.75 6.58 -5.76
C LEU A 52 22.74 7.51 -6.42
N ARG A 53 23.21 8.53 -7.16
CA ARG A 53 22.35 9.38 -7.97
C ARG A 53 21.62 8.60 -9.06
N LEU A 54 22.32 7.72 -9.80
CA LEU A 54 21.71 6.85 -10.79
C LEU A 54 20.61 5.96 -10.17
N ILE A 55 20.89 5.34 -9.03
CA ILE A 55 19.91 4.48 -8.32
C ILE A 55 18.70 5.32 -7.88
N CYS A 56 18.93 6.52 -7.33
CA CYS A 56 17.88 7.45 -6.92
C CYS A 56 17.01 7.86 -8.11
N ASP A 57 17.60 8.24 -9.24
CA ASP A 57 16.89 8.68 -10.45
C ASP A 57 16.03 7.54 -11.02
N ILE A 58 16.53 6.29 -11.04
CA ILE A 58 15.75 5.11 -11.43
C ILE A 58 14.58 4.88 -10.46
N GLY A 59 14.82 5.00 -9.15
CA GLY A 59 13.78 4.89 -8.12
C GLY A 59 12.67 5.93 -8.29
N ARG A 60 13.04 7.20 -8.53
CA ARG A 60 12.10 8.29 -8.83
C ARG A 60 11.31 8.04 -10.11
N ALA A 61 11.96 7.53 -11.16
CA ALA A 61 11.28 7.17 -12.40
C ALA A 61 10.22 6.08 -12.15
N SER A 62 10.55 5.04 -11.39
CA SER A 62 9.61 3.98 -11.01
C SER A 62 8.40 4.53 -10.22
N PHE A 63 8.65 5.42 -9.25
CA PHE A 63 7.57 6.09 -8.50
C PHE A 63 6.70 6.99 -9.37
N SER A 64 7.27 7.71 -10.33
CA SER A 64 6.49 8.59 -11.21
C SER A 64 5.43 7.83 -12.03
N LEU A 65 5.66 6.53 -12.28
CA LEU A 65 4.73 5.68 -13.03
C LEU A 65 3.63 5.08 -12.16
N MET A 66 3.70 5.19 -10.83
CA MET A 66 2.76 4.50 -9.94
C MET A 66 1.31 4.93 -10.16
N LEU A 67 1.03 6.24 -10.23
CA LEU A 67 -0.33 6.76 -10.43
C LEU A 67 -0.86 6.50 -11.86
N PRO A 68 -0.07 6.71 -12.93
CA PRO A 68 -0.45 6.28 -14.27
C PRO A 68 -0.78 4.79 -14.36
N VAL A 69 0.05 3.92 -13.78
CA VAL A 69 -0.16 2.47 -13.80
C VAL A 69 -1.44 2.11 -13.04
N LEU A 70 -1.64 2.67 -11.85
CA LEU A 70 -2.85 2.46 -11.06
C LEU A 70 -4.10 2.80 -11.86
N ALA A 71 -4.20 4.04 -12.34
CA ALA A 71 -5.37 4.52 -13.07
C ALA A 71 -5.58 3.78 -14.41
N GLY A 72 -4.49 3.53 -15.14
CA GLY A 72 -4.48 2.78 -16.39
C GLY A 72 -5.03 1.37 -16.24
N TYR A 73 -4.60 0.64 -15.21
CA TYR A 73 -5.06 -0.75 -14.99
C TYR A 73 -6.45 -0.83 -14.36
N ILE A 74 -6.92 0.20 -13.63
CA ILE A 74 -8.34 0.33 -13.27
C ILE A 74 -9.19 0.48 -14.53
N ALA A 75 -8.80 1.40 -15.42
CA ALA A 75 -9.51 1.64 -16.67
C ALA A 75 -9.51 0.40 -17.58
N TYR A 76 -8.37 -0.28 -17.67
CA TYR A 76 -8.19 -1.53 -18.41
C TYR A 76 -9.08 -2.66 -17.88
N ALA A 77 -9.16 -2.84 -16.56
CA ALA A 77 -9.97 -3.89 -15.97
C ALA A 77 -11.46 -3.79 -16.37
N ARG A 78 -11.93 -2.56 -16.60
CA ARG A 78 -13.29 -2.28 -17.05
C ARG A 78 -13.46 -2.32 -18.57
N ALA A 79 -12.60 -1.62 -19.31
CA ALA A 79 -12.81 -1.35 -20.73
C ALA A 79 -11.66 -1.84 -21.64
N GLY A 80 -10.76 -2.66 -21.13
CA GLY A 80 -9.69 -3.30 -21.89
C GLY A 80 -8.64 -2.31 -22.43
N ARG A 81 -7.85 -2.78 -23.40
CA ARG A 81 -6.69 -2.05 -23.94
C ARG A 81 -6.96 -0.61 -24.39
N PRO A 82 -8.10 -0.27 -25.05
CA PRO A 82 -8.35 1.10 -25.49
C PRO A 82 -8.45 2.12 -24.36
N ALA A 83 -8.67 1.69 -23.12
CA ALA A 83 -8.80 2.58 -21.97
C ALA A 83 -7.48 2.90 -21.27
N LEU A 84 -6.40 2.19 -21.60
CA LEU A 84 -5.11 2.31 -20.91
C LEU A 84 -4.57 3.74 -20.98
N VAL A 85 -4.56 4.35 -22.17
CA VAL A 85 -3.98 5.69 -22.36
C VAL A 85 -4.74 6.74 -21.55
N ALA A 86 -6.08 6.74 -21.65
CA ALA A 86 -6.90 7.71 -20.92
C ALA A 86 -6.75 7.55 -19.40
N GLY A 87 -6.70 6.30 -18.90
CA GLY A 87 -6.45 6.02 -17.49
C GLY A 87 -5.06 6.48 -17.06
N MET A 88 -4.00 6.13 -17.80
CA MET A 88 -2.62 6.51 -17.48
C MET A 88 -2.41 8.02 -17.48
N VAL A 89 -2.92 8.72 -18.49
CA VAL A 89 -2.85 10.19 -18.57
C VAL A 89 -3.65 10.82 -17.44
N GLY A 90 -4.85 10.34 -17.15
CA GLY A 90 -5.64 10.82 -16.01
C GLY A 90 -4.95 10.61 -14.66
N GLY A 91 -4.27 9.47 -14.48
CA GLY A 91 -3.44 9.18 -13.31
C GLY A 91 -2.18 10.05 -13.22
N GLN A 92 -1.58 10.41 -14.35
CA GLN A 92 -0.48 11.38 -14.37
C GLN A 92 -0.96 12.77 -13.95
N ILE A 93 -2.08 13.21 -14.50
CA ILE A 93 -2.70 14.50 -14.17
C ILE A 93 -3.09 14.55 -12.70
N SER A 94 -3.59 13.45 -12.11
CA SER A 94 -3.93 13.44 -10.69
C SER A 94 -2.72 13.77 -9.80
N GLY A 95 -1.52 13.34 -10.18
CA GLY A 95 -0.28 13.72 -9.51
C GLY A 95 0.04 15.21 -9.66
N THR A 96 -0.09 15.77 -10.86
CA THR A 96 0.29 17.17 -11.14
C THR A 96 -0.68 18.19 -10.52
N VAL A 97 -1.97 17.88 -10.47
CA VAL A 97 -3.00 18.76 -9.86
C VAL A 97 -3.11 18.59 -8.34
N GLY A 98 -2.27 17.77 -7.73
CA GLY A 98 -2.27 17.54 -6.28
C GLY A 98 -3.40 16.64 -5.77
N ALA A 99 -4.17 15.99 -6.65
CA ALA A 99 -5.20 15.02 -6.26
C ALA A 99 -4.59 13.66 -5.84
N GLY A 100 -3.33 13.42 -6.21
CA GLY A 100 -2.51 12.29 -5.78
C GLY A 100 -3.15 10.93 -6.07
N PHE A 101 -3.00 10.02 -5.10
CA PHE A 101 -3.52 8.66 -5.17
C PHE A 101 -5.06 8.62 -5.31
N LEU A 102 -5.79 9.45 -4.56
CA LEU A 102 -7.25 9.48 -4.60
C LEU A 102 -7.75 9.93 -5.98
N GLY A 103 -7.12 10.94 -6.56
CA GLY A 103 -7.41 11.37 -7.92
C GLY A 103 -7.12 10.29 -8.97
N ALA A 104 -6.08 9.47 -8.78
CA ALA A 104 -5.76 8.37 -9.70
C ALA A 104 -6.83 7.27 -9.69
N LEU A 105 -7.40 6.96 -8.51
CA LEU A 105 -8.55 6.04 -8.43
C LEU A 105 -9.75 6.56 -9.22
N VAL A 106 -10.08 7.84 -9.02
CA VAL A 106 -11.20 8.49 -9.73
C VAL A 106 -10.94 8.53 -11.23
N ALA A 107 -9.75 8.95 -11.65
CA ALA A 107 -9.35 9.01 -13.05
C ALA A 107 -9.45 7.65 -13.75
N GLY A 108 -8.98 6.58 -13.10
CA GLY A 108 -9.05 5.24 -13.66
C GLY A 108 -10.49 4.72 -13.84
N LEU A 109 -11.34 4.92 -12.84
CA LEU A 109 -12.77 4.55 -12.94
C LEU A 109 -13.49 5.38 -14.02
N LEU A 110 -13.26 6.69 -14.03
CA LEU A 110 -13.81 7.63 -15.01
C LEU A 110 -13.40 7.25 -16.44
N ALA A 111 -12.12 6.98 -16.67
CA ALA A 111 -11.61 6.54 -17.96
C ALA A 111 -12.26 5.22 -18.41
N GLY A 112 -12.42 4.25 -17.51
CA GLY A 112 -13.10 3.01 -17.79
C GLY A 112 -14.56 3.21 -18.25
N TRP A 113 -15.32 4.08 -17.58
CA TRP A 113 -16.70 4.38 -17.96
C TRP A 113 -16.81 5.15 -19.27
N ILE A 114 -15.97 6.16 -19.47
CA ILE A 114 -15.96 6.96 -20.70
C ILE A 114 -15.66 6.08 -21.91
N VAL A 115 -14.64 5.21 -21.80
CA VAL A 115 -14.25 4.33 -22.91
C VAL A 115 -15.32 3.29 -23.20
N ASP A 116 -15.95 2.72 -22.17
CA ASP A 116 -17.09 1.81 -22.36
C ASP A 116 -18.28 2.50 -23.05
N GLY A 117 -18.56 3.75 -22.71
CA GLY A 117 -19.55 4.58 -23.41
C GLY A 117 -19.19 4.84 -24.87
N LEU A 118 -17.95 5.22 -25.15
CA LEU A 118 -17.47 5.51 -26.50
C LEU A 118 -17.52 4.27 -27.41
N LYS A 119 -17.28 3.07 -26.89
CA LYS A 119 -17.40 1.82 -27.65
C LYS A 119 -18.81 1.53 -28.15
N ARG A 120 -19.84 2.09 -27.50
CA ARG A 120 -21.24 1.91 -27.87
C ARG A 120 -21.69 2.88 -28.95
N VAL A 121 -20.89 3.91 -29.26
CA VAL A 121 -21.20 4.89 -30.31
C VAL A 121 -21.05 4.20 -31.67
N PRO A 122 -22.09 4.18 -32.51
CA PRO A 122 -22.01 3.55 -33.82
C PRO A 122 -21.07 4.33 -34.74
N LEU A 123 -20.05 3.64 -35.25
CA LEU A 123 -19.06 4.22 -36.15
C LEU A 123 -19.27 3.75 -37.60
N PRO A 124 -19.12 4.65 -38.60
CA PRO A 124 -19.12 4.29 -40.01
C PRO A 124 -18.10 3.20 -40.35
N ALA A 125 -18.40 2.34 -41.32
CA ALA A 125 -17.53 1.21 -41.68
C ALA A 125 -16.09 1.64 -42.01
N ALA A 126 -15.92 2.83 -42.60
CA ALA A 126 -14.62 3.40 -42.97
C ALA A 126 -13.67 3.65 -41.78
N VAL A 127 -14.19 3.90 -40.57
CA VAL A 127 -13.38 4.30 -39.41
C VAL A 127 -13.29 3.22 -38.32
N ARG A 128 -14.08 2.14 -38.44
CA ARG A 128 -14.05 1.01 -37.48
C ARG A 128 -12.65 0.41 -37.25
N PRO A 129 -11.80 0.22 -38.28
CA PRO A 129 -10.47 -0.39 -38.08
C PRO A 129 -9.54 0.44 -37.18
N VAL A 130 -9.68 1.77 -37.22
CA VAL A 130 -8.84 2.69 -36.44
C VAL A 130 -9.48 3.13 -35.12
N ALA A 131 -10.74 2.74 -34.88
CA ALA A 131 -11.52 3.23 -33.74
C ALA A 131 -10.88 2.90 -32.39
N ALA A 132 -10.54 1.63 -32.16
CA ALA A 132 -9.97 1.18 -30.90
C ALA A 132 -8.49 1.57 -30.71
N ILE A 133 -7.79 1.89 -31.80
CA ILE A 133 -6.35 2.20 -31.81
C ILE A 133 -6.12 3.71 -31.67
N LEU A 134 -6.96 4.53 -32.31
CA LEU A 134 -6.75 5.97 -32.41
C LEU A 134 -7.93 6.77 -31.86
N ILE A 135 -9.14 6.57 -32.38
CA ILE A 135 -10.28 7.44 -32.07
C ILE A 135 -10.65 7.36 -30.58
N ILE A 136 -10.90 6.16 -30.08
CA ILE A 136 -11.31 5.94 -28.69
C ILE A 136 -10.21 6.41 -27.73
N PRO A 137 -8.93 6.01 -27.86
CA PRO A 137 -7.88 6.53 -26.99
C PRO A 137 -7.75 8.06 -27.01
N VAL A 138 -7.79 8.70 -28.17
CA VAL A 138 -7.66 10.17 -28.27
C VAL A 138 -8.84 10.89 -27.63
N VAL A 139 -10.07 10.51 -27.99
CA VAL A 139 -11.27 11.16 -27.46
C VAL A 139 -11.41 10.92 -25.97
N SER A 140 -11.22 9.68 -25.50
CA SER A 140 -11.29 9.39 -24.06
C SER A 140 -10.20 10.12 -23.26
N THR A 141 -8.98 10.21 -23.78
CA THR A 141 -7.89 10.93 -23.10
C THR A 141 -8.19 12.42 -23.00
N LEU A 142 -8.73 13.03 -24.06
CA LEU A 142 -9.13 14.44 -24.03
C LEU A 142 -10.22 14.69 -23.00
N ILE A 143 -11.27 13.84 -22.97
CA ILE A 143 -12.37 14.00 -22.01
C ILE A 143 -11.88 13.78 -20.58
N VAL A 144 -11.16 12.68 -20.31
CA VAL A 144 -10.64 12.37 -18.96
C VAL A 144 -9.69 13.46 -18.50
N GLY A 145 -8.76 13.89 -19.35
CA GLY A 145 -7.81 14.94 -19.05
C GLY A 145 -8.50 16.26 -18.73
N ALA A 146 -9.43 16.71 -19.58
CA ALA A 146 -10.19 17.94 -19.34
C ALA A 146 -11.02 17.87 -18.04
N LEU A 147 -11.64 16.73 -17.75
CA LEU A 147 -12.38 16.55 -16.50
C LEU A 147 -11.46 16.59 -15.28
N MET A 148 -10.30 15.93 -15.34
CA MET A 148 -9.33 15.93 -14.24
C MET A 148 -8.71 17.32 -14.02
N GLU A 149 -8.32 18.02 -15.08
CA GLU A 149 -7.73 19.37 -15.00
C GLU A 149 -8.74 20.42 -14.55
N CYS A 150 -9.93 20.44 -15.15
CA CYS A 150 -10.85 21.58 -15.00
C CYS A 150 -11.94 21.39 -13.93
N VAL A 151 -12.26 20.14 -13.55
CA VAL A 151 -13.46 19.86 -12.74
C VAL A 151 -13.17 19.02 -11.51
N ILE A 152 -12.46 17.91 -11.66
CA ILE A 152 -12.35 16.87 -10.63
C ILE A 152 -11.09 17.02 -9.79
N GLY A 153 -9.96 17.39 -10.41
CA GLY A 153 -8.65 17.42 -9.74
C GLY A 153 -8.64 18.37 -8.55
N ALA A 154 -9.07 19.62 -8.74
CA ALA A 154 -9.07 20.62 -7.67
C ALA A 154 -9.94 20.22 -6.46
N PRO A 155 -11.22 19.81 -6.61
CA PRO A 155 -12.01 19.34 -5.46
C PRO A 155 -11.39 18.15 -4.72
N VAL A 156 -10.80 17.20 -5.44
CA VAL A 156 -10.15 16.03 -4.82
C VAL A 156 -8.88 16.44 -4.08
N ALA A 157 -8.07 17.34 -4.65
CA ALA A 157 -6.89 17.89 -4.00
C ALA A 157 -7.28 18.67 -2.73
N THR A 158 -8.32 19.50 -2.77
CA THR A 158 -8.84 20.21 -1.59
C THR A 158 -9.30 19.23 -0.51
N LEU A 159 -10.08 18.20 -0.88
CA LEU A 159 -10.50 17.18 0.08
C LEU A 159 -9.30 16.50 0.75
N LEU A 160 -8.29 16.13 -0.04
CA LEU A 160 -7.10 15.47 0.48
C LEU A 160 -6.24 16.40 1.35
N GLY A 161 -6.17 17.68 1.00
CA GLY A 161 -5.57 18.74 1.82
C GLY A 161 -6.28 18.89 3.17
N LEU A 162 -7.62 18.96 3.18
CA LEU A 162 -8.41 19.02 4.42
C LEU A 162 -8.16 17.81 5.32
N MET A 163 -8.01 16.61 4.75
CA MET A 163 -7.63 15.41 5.50
C MET A 163 -6.23 15.53 6.09
N GLY A 164 -5.27 16.07 5.32
CA GLY A 164 -3.91 16.33 5.76
C GLY A 164 -3.83 17.35 6.89
N ASP A 165 -4.54 18.47 6.77
CA ASP A 165 -4.62 19.54 7.76
C ASP A 165 -5.32 19.08 9.04
N GLY A 166 -6.40 18.31 8.90
CA GLY A 166 -7.08 17.69 10.03
C GLY A 166 -6.12 16.80 10.82
N LEU A 167 -5.29 16.02 10.10
CA LEU A 167 -4.29 15.17 10.74
C LEU A 167 -3.14 15.94 11.39
N ALA A 168 -2.67 17.02 10.75
CA ALA A 168 -1.60 17.85 11.29
C ALA A 168 -2.00 18.58 12.58
N ASN A 169 -3.29 18.93 12.73
CA ASN A 169 -3.84 19.61 13.90
C ASN A 169 -4.47 18.65 14.94
N THR A 170 -4.21 17.35 14.80
CA THR A 170 -4.79 16.31 15.66
C THR A 170 -4.14 16.34 17.06
N SER A 171 -4.95 16.24 18.11
CA SER A 171 -4.45 16.15 19.48
C SER A 171 -3.66 14.84 19.70
N PRO A 172 -2.75 14.76 20.69
CA PRO A 172 -2.01 13.52 20.96
C PRO A 172 -2.91 12.30 21.22
N SER A 173 -4.07 12.49 21.86
CA SER A 173 -5.04 11.41 22.09
C SER A 173 -5.67 10.91 20.79
N ASP A 174 -6.03 11.82 19.90
CA ASP A 174 -6.64 11.48 18.61
C ASP A 174 -5.62 10.84 17.67
N ALA A 175 -4.35 11.26 17.73
CA ALA A 175 -3.25 10.66 16.98
C ALA A 175 -3.04 9.18 17.40
N VAL A 176 -3.11 8.88 18.69
CA VAL A 176 -3.05 7.50 19.22
C VAL A 176 -4.23 6.68 18.70
N ILE A 177 -5.44 7.21 18.73
CA ILE A 177 -6.64 6.51 18.24
C ILE A 177 -6.49 6.21 16.74
N LEU A 178 -6.08 7.19 15.94
CA LEU A 178 -5.88 7.00 14.52
C LEU A 178 -4.80 5.95 14.24
N GLY A 179 -3.65 6.03 14.92
CA GLY A 179 -2.57 5.05 14.78
C GLY A 179 -3.03 3.64 15.13
N THR A 180 -3.84 3.51 16.18
CA THR A 180 -4.45 2.24 16.59
C THR A 180 -5.35 1.67 15.49
N VAL A 181 -6.24 2.50 14.93
CA VAL A 181 -7.16 2.10 13.86
C VAL A 181 -6.41 1.72 12.58
N LEU A 182 -5.48 2.56 12.12
CA LEU A 182 -4.68 2.29 10.93
C LEU A 182 -3.84 1.02 11.10
N GLY A 183 -3.22 0.85 12.27
CA GLY A 183 -2.44 -0.34 12.61
C GLY A 183 -3.28 -1.62 12.65
N ALA A 184 -4.51 -1.57 13.18
CA ALA A 184 -5.42 -2.70 13.14
C ALA A 184 -5.89 -3.02 11.71
N MET A 185 -6.28 -2.00 10.95
CA MET A 185 -6.76 -2.14 9.57
C MET A 185 -5.70 -2.75 8.66
N ILE A 186 -4.45 -2.28 8.74
CA ILE A 186 -3.38 -2.79 7.87
C ILE A 186 -3.09 -4.28 8.12
N ALA A 187 -3.35 -4.78 9.32
CA ALA A 187 -3.11 -6.18 9.65
C ALA A 187 -4.31 -7.11 9.41
N PHE A 188 -5.53 -6.57 9.29
CA PHE A 188 -6.77 -7.34 9.42
C PHE A 188 -6.92 -8.50 8.43
N ASP A 189 -6.59 -8.27 7.17
CA ASP A 189 -6.76 -9.25 6.08
C ASP A 189 -5.45 -9.53 5.31
N MET A 190 -4.30 -9.18 5.91
CA MET A 190 -2.95 -9.54 5.46
C MET A 190 -2.68 -9.31 3.96
N GLY A 191 -3.07 -8.14 3.44
CA GLY A 191 -2.94 -7.78 2.01
C GLY A 191 -4.28 -7.71 1.26
N GLY A 192 -5.39 -7.95 1.95
CA GLY A 192 -6.74 -7.81 1.42
C GLY A 192 -7.23 -6.35 1.31
N PRO A 193 -8.54 -6.14 1.04
CA PRO A 193 -9.12 -4.82 0.85
C PRO A 193 -8.97 -3.85 2.02
N ILE A 194 -9.07 -4.31 3.26
CA ILE A 194 -8.97 -3.45 4.46
C ILE A 194 -7.53 -2.99 4.64
N ASN A 195 -6.57 -3.90 4.46
CA ASN A 195 -5.15 -3.56 4.44
C ASN A 195 -4.85 -2.49 3.38
N LYS A 196 -5.27 -2.75 2.13
CA LYS A 196 -5.05 -1.83 1.01
C LYS A 196 -5.67 -0.45 1.26
N THR A 197 -6.83 -0.40 1.91
CA THR A 197 -7.48 0.87 2.28
C THR A 197 -6.63 1.69 3.23
N ALA A 198 -6.09 1.08 4.30
CA ALA A 198 -5.20 1.76 5.23
C ALA A 198 -3.92 2.25 4.54
N PHE A 199 -3.33 1.39 3.70
CA PHE A 199 -2.14 1.73 2.92
C PHE A 199 -2.35 2.91 1.97
N PHE A 200 -3.50 2.97 1.30
CA PHE A 200 -3.83 4.07 0.40
C PHE A 200 -4.09 5.38 1.11
N LEU A 201 -4.70 5.33 2.30
CA LEU A 201 -4.83 6.53 3.10
C LEU A 201 -3.46 7.08 3.50
N GLY A 202 -2.54 6.22 3.96
CA GLY A 202 -1.16 6.62 4.25
C GLY A 202 -0.44 7.20 3.03
N SER A 203 -0.53 6.50 1.88
CA SER A 203 0.10 6.93 0.63
C SER A 203 -0.48 8.25 0.09
N ALA A 204 -1.79 8.47 0.24
CA ALA A 204 -2.45 9.68 -0.23
C ALA A 204 -2.01 10.90 0.60
N LEU A 205 -1.91 10.75 1.92
CA LEU A 205 -1.43 11.81 2.82
C LEU A 205 0.06 12.08 2.65
N LEU A 206 0.87 11.06 2.37
CA LEU A 206 2.27 11.23 1.97
C LEU A 206 2.38 12.11 0.72
N GLY A 207 1.50 11.92 -0.27
CA GLY A 207 1.42 12.76 -1.46
C GLY A 207 1.13 14.25 -1.19
N GLN A 208 0.56 14.58 -0.03
CA GLN A 208 0.36 15.96 0.45
C GLN A 208 1.51 16.48 1.33
N GLY A 209 2.58 15.70 1.48
CA GLY A 209 3.68 16.04 2.38
C GLY A 209 3.43 15.73 3.85
N ASN A 210 2.42 14.92 4.18
CA ASN A 210 2.19 14.42 5.54
C ASN A 210 2.64 12.94 5.66
N PRO A 211 3.86 12.67 6.16
CA PRO A 211 4.42 11.32 6.18
C PRO A 211 3.95 10.47 7.37
N HIS A 212 3.19 11.02 8.32
CA HIS A 212 2.93 10.37 9.62
C HIS A 212 1.95 9.20 9.53
N ALA A 213 0.87 9.34 8.76
CA ALA A 213 -0.06 8.25 8.53
C ALA A 213 0.62 7.08 7.81
N MET A 214 1.49 7.39 6.83
CA MET A 214 2.30 6.38 6.15
C MET A 214 3.27 5.70 7.12
N GLY A 215 3.95 6.46 7.99
CA GLY A 215 4.85 5.89 9.00
C GLY A 215 4.17 4.91 9.94
N ALA A 216 2.95 5.21 10.39
CA ALA A 216 2.16 4.30 11.22
C ALA A 216 1.79 3.01 10.49
N VAL A 217 1.32 3.12 9.24
CA VAL A 217 1.00 1.98 8.38
C VAL A 217 2.25 1.14 8.09
N ALA A 218 3.37 1.79 7.73
CA ALA A 218 4.64 1.16 7.38
C ALA A 218 5.24 0.34 8.52
N ALA A 219 5.11 0.82 9.76
CA ALA A 219 5.53 0.06 10.93
C ALA A 219 4.60 -1.14 11.16
N ALA A 220 3.29 -0.91 11.11
CA ALA A 220 2.28 -1.91 11.43
C ALA A 220 2.18 -3.05 10.39
N ILE A 221 2.40 -2.78 9.09
CA ILE A 221 2.24 -3.77 8.00
C ILE A 221 3.15 -5.00 8.15
N CYS A 222 4.32 -4.84 8.77
CA CYS A 222 5.29 -5.91 8.96
C CYS A 222 5.12 -6.69 10.27
N VAL A 223 4.33 -6.17 11.21
CA VAL A 223 4.13 -6.78 12.53
C VAL A 223 3.51 -8.18 12.45
N PRO A 224 2.49 -8.45 11.62
CA PRO A 224 1.89 -9.79 11.53
C PRO A 224 2.90 -10.90 11.19
N PRO A 225 3.66 -10.83 10.08
CA PRO A 225 4.62 -11.88 9.74
C PRO A 225 5.83 -11.91 10.68
N LEU A 226 6.32 -10.76 11.18
CA LEU A 226 7.42 -10.72 12.15
C LEU A 226 7.03 -11.36 13.49
N GLY A 227 5.85 -11.00 14.01
CA GLY A 227 5.34 -11.49 15.28
C GLY A 227 5.02 -12.98 15.24
N LEU A 228 4.39 -13.47 14.18
CA LEU A 228 4.10 -14.91 14.01
C LEU A 228 5.39 -15.71 13.82
N GLY A 229 6.31 -15.20 13.00
CA GLY A 229 7.64 -15.81 12.83
C GLY A 229 8.39 -15.92 14.16
N LEU A 230 8.39 -14.85 14.97
CA LEU A 230 8.96 -14.85 16.32
C LEU A 230 8.24 -15.83 17.25
N ALA A 231 6.91 -15.89 17.21
CA ALA A 231 6.11 -16.81 18.03
C ALA A 231 6.53 -18.27 17.85
N THR A 232 6.77 -18.68 16.60
CA THR A 232 7.19 -20.06 16.27
C THR A 232 8.57 -20.42 16.83
N LYS A 233 9.46 -19.44 16.98
CA LYS A 233 10.79 -19.64 17.57
C LYS A 233 10.76 -19.63 19.10
N LEU A 234 9.92 -18.79 19.70
CA LEU A 234 9.77 -18.70 21.16
C LEU A 234 9.12 -19.95 21.77
N SER A 235 8.06 -20.47 21.17
CA SER A 235 7.32 -21.62 21.72
C SER A 235 7.24 -22.78 20.74
N ARG A 236 8.40 -23.33 20.36
CA ARG A 236 8.50 -24.40 19.34
C ARG A 236 7.42 -25.48 19.55
N THR A 237 7.24 -25.99 20.75
CA THR A 237 6.29 -27.08 21.08
C THR A 237 4.82 -26.78 20.81
N THR A 238 4.42 -25.51 20.70
CA THR A 238 3.04 -25.07 20.37
C THR A 238 2.75 -25.10 18.88
N TRP A 239 3.78 -25.06 18.03
CA TRP A 239 3.63 -24.95 16.57
C TRP A 239 3.98 -26.26 15.87
N SER A 240 3.23 -26.58 14.82
CA SER A 240 3.51 -27.72 13.94
C SER A 240 4.81 -27.53 13.16
N GLY A 241 5.37 -28.62 12.62
CA GLY A 241 6.59 -28.54 11.79
C GLY A 241 6.43 -27.60 10.60
N LYS A 242 5.29 -27.66 9.90
CA LYS A 242 4.97 -26.80 8.76
C LYS A 242 4.89 -25.33 9.14
N GLU A 243 4.26 -25.01 10.28
CA GLU A 243 4.15 -23.62 10.75
C GLU A 243 5.51 -23.04 11.18
N ARG A 244 6.41 -23.87 11.74
CA ARG A 244 7.78 -23.43 12.09
C ARG A 244 8.62 -23.11 10.86
N GLU A 245 8.46 -23.89 9.79
CA GLU A 245 9.11 -23.63 8.50
C GLU A 245 8.56 -22.34 7.89
N ALA A 246 7.23 -22.22 7.82
CA ALA A 246 6.55 -20.99 7.40
C ALA A 246 6.96 -19.77 8.25
N GLY A 247 7.28 -19.97 9.53
CA GLY A 247 7.71 -18.90 10.44
C GLY A 247 9.04 -18.28 10.04
N SER A 248 9.96 -19.05 9.47
CA SER A 248 11.22 -18.50 8.96
C SER A 248 11.02 -17.68 7.69
N ALA A 249 10.12 -18.14 6.80
CA ALA A 249 9.72 -17.37 5.63
C ALA A 249 8.96 -16.09 6.01
N ALA A 250 8.06 -16.16 7.00
CA ALA A 250 7.33 -15.01 7.51
C ALA A 250 8.27 -13.94 8.08
N LEU A 251 9.31 -14.32 8.84
CA LEU A 251 10.32 -13.35 9.29
C LEU A 251 10.95 -12.59 8.11
N ALA A 252 11.37 -13.31 7.07
CA ALA A 252 11.98 -12.69 5.88
C ALA A 252 11.00 -11.75 5.16
N MET A 253 9.75 -12.17 4.96
CA MET A 253 8.69 -11.35 4.36
C MET A 253 8.38 -10.10 5.20
N GLY A 254 8.37 -10.24 6.53
CA GLY A 254 8.18 -9.13 7.45
C GLY A 254 9.29 -8.09 7.38
N LEU A 255 10.56 -8.50 7.23
CA LEU A 255 11.69 -7.56 7.09
C LEU A 255 11.55 -6.62 5.88
N ILE A 256 10.82 -7.06 4.85
CA ILE A 256 10.58 -6.28 3.63
C ILE A 256 9.15 -5.74 3.52
N GLY A 257 8.35 -5.83 4.59
CA GLY A 257 7.02 -5.22 4.65
C GLY A 257 5.89 -6.00 3.97
N ILE A 258 6.06 -7.31 3.75
CA ILE A 258 5.06 -8.15 3.06
C ILE A 258 4.20 -8.88 4.12
N THR A 259 3.01 -8.36 4.39
CA THR A 259 2.10 -8.89 5.43
C THR A 259 1.59 -10.30 5.12
N GLU A 260 1.55 -10.67 3.85
CA GLU A 260 1.05 -11.95 3.33
C GLU A 260 1.76 -13.16 3.94
N GLY A 261 2.98 -12.98 4.49
CA GLY A 261 3.69 -14.03 5.22
C GLY A 261 2.92 -14.56 6.43
N ALA A 262 1.91 -13.83 6.91
CA ALA A 262 1.01 -14.25 7.98
C ALA A 262 -0.17 -15.13 7.51
N ILE A 263 -0.48 -15.18 6.21
CA ILE A 263 -1.62 -15.90 5.65
C ILE A 263 -1.62 -17.39 6.04
N PRO A 264 -0.50 -18.15 5.95
CA PRO A 264 -0.50 -19.57 6.31
C PRO A 264 -0.94 -19.83 7.76
N PHE A 265 -0.63 -18.91 8.68
CA PHE A 265 -1.01 -19.00 10.09
C PHE A 265 -2.48 -18.65 10.30
N ALA A 266 -2.94 -17.57 9.65
CA ALA A 266 -4.35 -17.16 9.71
C ALA A 266 -5.28 -18.21 9.09
N ALA A 267 -4.85 -18.89 8.02
CA ALA A 267 -5.59 -19.99 7.42
C ALA A 267 -5.73 -21.20 8.38
N ALA A 268 -4.72 -21.43 9.24
CA ALA A 268 -4.72 -22.52 10.21
C ALA A 268 -5.54 -22.22 11.48
N ASP A 269 -5.54 -20.97 11.96
CA ASP A 269 -6.26 -20.56 13.19
C ASP A 269 -6.72 -19.09 13.12
N PRO A 270 -7.73 -18.77 12.29
CA PRO A 270 -8.10 -17.38 11.98
C PRO A 270 -8.62 -16.63 13.21
N PHE A 271 -9.39 -17.31 14.06
CA PHE A 271 -10.01 -16.70 15.24
C PHE A 271 -9.01 -16.25 16.30
N ARG A 272 -7.82 -16.85 16.36
CA ARG A 272 -6.76 -16.39 17.27
C ARG A 272 -5.75 -15.51 16.57
N VAL A 273 -5.37 -15.85 15.34
CA VAL A 273 -4.31 -15.13 14.62
C VAL A 273 -4.76 -13.73 14.24
N VAL A 274 -5.93 -13.57 13.60
CA VAL A 274 -6.38 -12.25 13.09
C VAL A 274 -6.49 -11.22 14.23
N PRO A 275 -7.19 -11.48 15.36
CA PRO A 275 -7.25 -10.51 16.44
C PRO A 275 -5.88 -10.20 17.06
N THR A 276 -5.00 -11.20 17.15
CA THR A 276 -3.67 -11.04 17.76
C THR A 276 -2.76 -10.16 16.92
N VAL A 277 -2.72 -10.39 15.60
CA VAL A 277 -1.90 -9.56 14.71
C VAL A 277 -2.46 -8.16 14.56
N CYS A 278 -3.79 -7.99 14.58
CA CYS A 278 -4.43 -6.68 14.64
C CYS A 278 -4.02 -5.92 15.90
N PHE A 279 -4.03 -6.58 17.06
CA PHE A 279 -3.63 -5.98 18.32
C PHE A 279 -2.18 -5.49 18.31
N GLY A 280 -1.22 -6.35 17.93
CA GLY A 280 0.19 -5.94 17.89
C GLY A 280 0.44 -4.81 16.88
N SER A 281 -0.23 -4.85 15.73
CA SER A 281 -0.10 -3.83 14.67
C SER A 281 -0.76 -2.50 15.08
N ALA A 282 -1.88 -2.56 15.80
CA ALA A 282 -2.52 -1.39 16.39
C ALA A 282 -1.59 -0.69 17.40
N VAL A 283 -0.89 -1.46 18.24
CA VAL A 283 0.11 -0.91 19.17
C VAL A 283 1.26 -0.25 18.42
N ALA A 284 1.80 -0.89 17.37
CA ALA A 284 2.86 -0.29 16.55
C ALA A 284 2.41 1.03 15.91
N GLY A 285 1.22 1.06 15.30
CA GLY A 285 0.65 2.26 14.69
C GLY A 285 0.43 3.38 15.71
N ALA A 286 -0.07 3.05 16.91
CA ALA A 286 -0.25 3.99 18.01
C ALA A 286 1.07 4.62 18.47
N ILE A 287 2.12 3.80 18.63
CA ILE A 287 3.47 4.30 18.99
C ILE A 287 3.97 5.25 17.91
N CYS A 288 3.88 4.88 16.63
CA CYS A 288 4.35 5.73 15.52
C CYS A 288 3.63 7.07 15.47
N MET A 289 2.29 7.08 15.58
CA MET A 289 1.52 8.33 15.58
C MET A 289 1.82 9.20 16.80
N LEU A 290 1.88 8.61 18.00
CA LEU A 290 2.19 9.35 19.23
C LEU A 290 3.59 9.98 19.18
N THR A 291 4.53 9.27 18.58
CA THR A 291 5.94 9.66 18.53
C THR A 291 6.28 10.34 17.21
N GLY A 292 5.29 10.72 16.40
CA GLY A 292 5.42 11.44 15.13
C GLY A 292 6.42 10.83 14.15
N VAL A 293 6.45 9.50 14.04
CA VAL A 293 7.25 8.80 13.03
C VAL A 293 6.67 9.09 11.64
N GLY A 294 7.50 9.57 10.72
CA GLY A 294 7.14 9.78 9.32
C GLY A 294 7.86 8.79 8.39
N ASP A 295 7.16 8.32 7.36
CA ASP A 295 7.74 7.57 6.24
C ASP A 295 7.59 8.33 4.93
N HIS A 296 8.71 8.56 4.24
CA HIS A 296 8.79 9.29 2.98
C HIS A 296 8.68 8.41 1.73
N ALA A 297 8.46 7.10 1.89
CA ALA A 297 8.11 6.20 0.80
C ALA A 297 6.80 5.47 1.11
N PRO A 298 5.95 5.19 0.10
CA PRO A 298 4.76 4.38 0.31
C PRO A 298 5.13 2.90 0.42
N HIS A 299 6.02 2.48 1.29
CA HIS A 299 6.35 1.06 1.50
C HIS A 299 6.44 0.78 3.01
N GLY A 300 6.71 -0.45 3.45
CA GLY A 300 6.78 -0.71 4.88
C GLY A 300 7.81 -1.75 5.30
N GLY A 301 7.86 -1.97 6.61
CA GLY A 301 8.83 -2.85 7.25
C GLY A 301 10.21 -2.23 7.45
N PRO A 302 11.15 -2.97 8.05
CA PRO A 302 12.51 -2.50 8.28
C PRO A 302 13.28 -2.04 7.04
N ILE A 303 12.92 -2.50 5.83
CA ILE A 303 13.60 -2.10 4.59
C ILE A 303 13.50 -0.60 4.29
N VAL A 304 12.46 0.09 4.76
CA VAL A 304 12.28 1.54 4.54
C VAL A 304 13.00 2.41 5.56
N LEU A 305 13.73 1.85 6.52
CA LEU A 305 14.48 2.62 7.53
C LEU A 305 15.27 3.84 7.00
N PRO A 306 15.93 3.77 5.83
CA PRO A 306 16.66 4.91 5.27
C PRO A 306 15.83 6.13 4.89
N VAL A 307 14.50 6.01 4.86
CA VAL A 307 13.56 7.07 4.49
C VAL A 307 12.57 7.41 5.62
N ILE A 308 12.90 7.01 6.85
CA ILE A 308 12.11 7.29 8.07
C ILE A 308 12.72 8.45 8.88
N ASP A 309 11.91 9.41 9.33
CA ASP A 309 12.38 10.57 10.13
C ASP A 309 12.89 10.20 11.53
N ARG A 310 12.24 9.21 12.18
CA ARG A 310 12.50 8.79 13.57
C ARG A 310 12.78 7.28 13.63
N PRO A 311 13.90 6.81 13.06
CA PRO A 311 14.14 5.37 12.83
C PRO A 311 14.20 4.56 14.14
N GLY A 312 14.70 5.14 15.24
CA GLY A 312 14.72 4.49 16.55
C GLY A 312 13.31 4.19 17.09
N MET A 313 12.39 5.15 16.98
CA MET A 313 11.00 4.96 17.42
C MET A 313 10.23 4.03 16.48
N TYR A 314 10.54 4.06 15.19
CA TYR A 314 9.99 3.12 14.21
C TYR A 314 10.38 1.67 14.52
N LEU A 315 11.67 1.41 14.79
CA LEU A 315 12.15 0.09 15.20
C LEU A 315 11.54 -0.35 16.54
N LEU A 316 11.41 0.57 17.50
CA LEU A 316 10.74 0.28 18.76
C LEU A 316 9.28 -0.13 18.52
N ALA A 317 8.53 0.63 17.72
CA ALA A 317 7.14 0.33 17.39
C ALA A 317 6.97 -1.05 16.75
N ILE A 318 7.78 -1.37 15.74
CA ILE A 318 7.80 -2.68 15.08
C ILE A 318 8.11 -3.79 16.07
N SER A 319 9.18 -3.62 16.87
CA SER A 319 9.63 -4.63 17.81
C SER A 319 8.59 -4.88 18.90
N THR A 320 8.00 -3.82 19.46
CA THR A 320 6.93 -3.92 20.46
C THR A 320 5.71 -4.63 19.87
N GLY A 321 5.24 -4.23 18.69
CA GLY A 321 4.10 -4.88 18.04
C GLY A 321 4.36 -6.37 17.74
N ALA A 322 5.54 -6.70 17.23
CA ALA A 322 5.93 -8.08 16.92
C ALA A 322 6.04 -8.95 18.19
N VAL A 323 6.66 -8.42 19.26
CA VAL A 323 6.77 -9.13 20.54
C VAL A 323 5.40 -9.35 21.17
N LEU A 324 4.53 -8.32 21.21
CA LEU A 324 3.17 -8.46 21.73
C LEU A 324 2.36 -9.48 20.94
N THR A 325 2.45 -9.45 19.61
CA THR A 325 1.84 -10.47 18.74
C THR A 325 2.33 -11.86 19.13
N ALA A 326 3.64 -12.04 19.26
CA ALA A 326 4.26 -13.34 19.55
C ALA A 326 3.88 -13.90 20.92
N LEU A 327 3.88 -13.06 21.95
CA LEU A 327 3.50 -13.43 23.31
C LEU A 327 2.02 -13.76 23.39
N THR A 328 1.15 -12.89 22.87
CA THR A 328 -0.30 -13.08 22.91
C THR A 328 -0.72 -14.36 22.18
N ILE A 329 -0.21 -14.62 20.97
CA ILE A 329 -0.63 -15.83 20.23
C ILE A 329 -0.14 -17.12 20.91
N ASN A 330 1.05 -17.10 21.50
CA ASN A 330 1.59 -18.25 22.22
C ASN A 330 0.82 -18.54 23.53
N LEU A 331 0.29 -17.50 24.18
CA LEU A 331 -0.59 -17.65 25.35
C LEU A 331 -1.97 -18.18 24.97
N LEU A 332 -2.54 -17.74 23.85
CA LEU A 332 -3.87 -18.11 23.39
C LEU A 332 -3.92 -19.50 22.73
N ARG A 333 -2.85 -19.92 22.06
CA ARG A 333 -2.80 -21.22 21.40
C ARG A 333 -2.48 -22.34 22.39
N ARG A 334 -3.23 -23.43 22.26
CA ARG A 334 -2.96 -24.69 22.98
C ARG A 334 -2.11 -25.61 22.11
N ARG A 335 -1.30 -26.45 22.76
CA ARG A 335 -0.43 -27.43 22.12
C ARG A 335 -1.25 -28.32 21.17
N PRO A 336 -0.86 -28.50 19.90
CA PRO A 336 -1.52 -29.46 19.02
C PRO A 336 -1.39 -30.87 19.62
N PRO A 337 -2.44 -31.71 19.53
CA PRO A 337 -2.35 -33.09 19.97
C PRO A 337 -1.22 -33.81 19.21
N PRO A 338 -0.52 -34.76 19.85
CA PRO A 338 0.52 -35.52 19.16
C PRO A 338 -0.07 -36.18 17.90
N PRO A 339 0.73 -36.34 16.82
CA PRO A 339 0.26 -37.04 15.63
C PRO A 339 -0.26 -38.41 16.04
N SER A 340 -1.48 -38.75 15.64
CA SER A 340 -2.05 -40.07 15.86
C SER A 340 -1.11 -41.08 15.23
N VAL A 341 -0.49 -41.93 16.05
CA VAL A 341 0.25 -43.08 15.57
C VAL A 341 -0.77 -43.93 14.82
N SER A 342 -0.71 -43.93 13.49
CA SER A 342 -1.37 -44.96 12.70
C SER A 342 -0.73 -46.26 13.14
N ALA A 343 -1.45 -47.04 13.94
CA ALA A 343 -1.06 -48.39 14.29
C ALA A 343 -0.82 -49.17 12.97
N PRO A 344 0.24 -49.99 12.90
CA PRO A 344 0.58 -50.76 11.71
C PRO A 344 -0.55 -51.70 11.27
#